data_AF-A0A6G2DA79-F1
#
_entry.id   AF-A0A6G2DA79-F1
#
_cell.length_a   1.000
_cell.length_b   1.000
_cell.length_c   1.000
_cell.angle_alpha   90.00
_cell.angle_beta   90.00
_cell.angle_gamma   90.00
#
_symmetry.space_group_name_H-M   'P 1'
#
loop_
_entity.id
_entity.type
_entity.pdbx_description
1 polymer ?
#
loop_
_entity_poly.entity_id
_entity_poly.type
_entity_poly.pdbx_seq_one_letter_code
_entity_poly.pdbx_strand_id
1 'polypeptide(L)'
;RKIVLDAKYKKLELTEKGINREDLFQLISYSYILKAEKAGLIFPSMEQSVNSEIGKVAGYGAQLKKWSIRIPQNASSYSAFCKMMENSEENFKAIIDEEVGRK
;
A
#
# COMPACT_ATOMS: atom_id res chain seq x y z
N ARG A 1 9.24 -13.96 4.47
CA ARG A 1 9.13 -12.73 5.29
C ARG A 1 7.67 -12.34 5.37
N LYS A 2 7.21 -11.77 6.48
CA LYS A 2 5.80 -11.35 6.62
C LYS A 2 5.69 -9.86 6.28
N ILE A 3 4.68 -9.52 5.51
CA ILE A 3 4.26 -8.16 5.22
C ILE A 3 2.82 -7.98 5.71
N VAL A 4 2.53 -6.84 6.34
CA VAL A 4 1.16 -6.45 6.69
C VAL A 4 0.65 -5.45 5.67
N LEU A 5 -0.52 -5.73 5.12
CA LEU A 5 -1.19 -4.88 4.16
C LEU A 5 -2.58 -4.53 4.72
N ASP A 6 -2.80 -3.26 5.05
CA ASP A 6 -4.08 -2.77 5.57
C ASP A 6 -4.73 -1.84 4.53
N ALA A 7 -5.88 -2.24 4.00
CA ALA A 7 -6.53 -1.52 2.91
C ALA A 7 -7.46 -0.42 3.45
N LYS A 8 -7.39 0.79 2.88
CA LYS A 8 -8.24 1.93 3.23
C LYS A 8 -8.77 2.61 1.97
N TYR A 9 -10.02 3.02 2.00
CA TYR A 9 -10.61 3.88 0.98
C TYR A 9 -10.39 5.36 1.34
N LYS A 10 -9.18 5.88 1.11
CA LYS A 10 -8.75 7.25 1.46
C LYS A 10 -7.87 7.82 0.35
N LYS A 11 -7.96 9.14 0.11
CA LYS A 11 -7.06 9.85 -0.81
C LYS A 11 -5.76 10.19 -0.10
N LEU A 12 -4.74 9.35 -0.25
CA LEU A 12 -3.43 9.47 0.42
C LEU A 12 -2.29 9.72 -0.59
N GLU A 13 -2.61 9.93 -1.86
CA GLU A 13 -1.66 10.12 -2.95
C GLU A 13 -0.94 11.47 -2.90
N LEU A 14 -1.56 12.48 -2.28
CA LEU A 14 -1.04 13.85 -2.16
C LEU A 14 -0.35 14.13 -0.82
N THR A 15 -0.43 13.22 0.15
CA THR A 15 0.28 13.39 1.42
C THR A 15 1.73 12.97 1.22
N GLU A 16 2.74 13.75 1.64
CA GLU A 16 4.13 13.28 1.47
C GLU A 16 4.43 12.11 2.42
N LYS A 17 4.21 12.31 3.72
CA LYS A 17 4.47 11.30 4.79
C LYS A 17 3.25 11.02 5.66
N GLY A 18 2.14 11.70 5.42
CA GLY A 18 0.98 11.70 6.31
C GLY A 18 0.07 10.50 6.08
N ILE A 19 -0.05 9.66 7.10
CA ILE A 19 -1.20 8.77 7.32
C ILE A 19 -1.79 9.11 8.69
N ASN A 20 -3.07 8.82 8.92
CA ASN A 20 -3.71 9.14 10.20
C ASN A 20 -2.98 8.38 11.33
N ARG A 21 -2.82 9.04 12.49
CA ARG A 21 -2.26 8.45 13.71
C ARG A 21 -2.92 7.12 14.09
N GLU A 22 -4.22 6.98 13.88
CA GLU A 22 -4.94 5.72 14.14
C GLU A 22 -4.48 4.60 13.22
N ASP A 23 -4.32 4.89 11.92
CA ASP A 23 -3.81 3.92 10.94
C ASP A 23 -2.36 3.54 11.26
N LEU A 24 -1.53 4.48 11.73
CA LEU A 24 -0.16 4.20 12.21
C LEU A 24 -0.16 3.20 13.36
N PHE A 25 -1.01 3.42 14.36
CA PHE A 25 -1.08 2.52 15.51
C PHE A 25 -1.55 1.11 15.13
N GLN A 26 -2.49 1.00 14.19
CA GLN A 26 -2.90 -0.29 13.63
C GLN A 26 -1.72 -1.00 12.97
N LEU A 27 -1.01 -0.33 12.05
CA LEU A 27 0.14 -0.91 11.37
C LEU A 27 1.25 -1.33 12.34
N ILE A 28 1.58 -0.51 13.33
CA ILE A 28 2.59 -0.84 14.36
C ILE A 28 2.17 -2.08 15.14
N SER A 29 0.90 -2.13 15.58
CA SER A 29 0.36 -3.25 16.37
C SER A 29 0.38 -4.56 15.58
N TYR A 30 -0.10 -4.53 14.33
CA TYR A 30 -0.07 -5.71 13.45
C TYR A 30 1.35 -6.16 13.16
N SER A 31 2.26 -5.22 12.88
CA SER A 31 3.67 -5.53 12.61
C SER A 31 4.29 -6.26 13.80
N TYR A 32 4.07 -5.75 15.00
CA TYR A 32 4.64 -6.32 16.21
C TYR A 32 4.08 -7.71 16.52
N ILE A 33 2.75 -7.86 16.50
CA ILE A 33 2.06 -9.13 16.83
C ILE A 33 2.41 -10.22 15.81
N LEU A 34 2.35 -9.89 14.51
CA LEU A 34 2.59 -10.86 13.45
C LEU A 34 4.08 -11.11 13.19
N LYS A 35 4.94 -10.30 13.81
CA LYS A 35 6.38 -10.26 13.62
C LYS A 35 6.77 -9.93 12.16
N ALA A 36 6.14 -8.90 11.59
CA ALA A 36 6.36 -8.48 10.21
C ALA A 36 7.46 -7.42 10.10
N GLU A 37 8.34 -7.60 9.11
CA GLU A 37 9.44 -6.66 8.84
C GLU A 37 8.97 -5.43 8.07
N LYS A 38 7.86 -5.56 7.34
CA LYS A 38 7.24 -4.50 6.56
C LYS A 38 5.76 -4.43 6.85
N ALA A 39 5.23 -3.23 6.87
CA ALA A 39 3.79 -3.00 6.95
C ALA A 39 3.42 -1.75 6.19
N GLY A 40 2.20 -1.69 5.67
CA GLY A 40 1.75 -0.46 5.06
C GLY A 40 0.29 -0.43 4.68
N LEU A 41 -0.13 0.80 4.35
CA LEU A 41 -1.48 1.05 3.86
C LEU A 41 -1.54 0.80 2.36
N ILE A 42 -2.62 0.15 1.92
CA ILE A 42 -3.02 0.10 0.51
C ILE A 42 -4.23 1.01 0.35
N PHE A 43 -4.21 1.86 -0.67
CA PHE A 43 -5.33 2.78 -0.94
C PHE A 43 -5.55 2.98 -2.45
N PRO A 44 -6.78 3.30 -2.89
CA PRO A 44 -7.02 3.63 -4.28
C PRO A 44 -6.42 5.00 -4.62
N SER A 45 -5.85 5.14 -5.81
CA SER A 45 -5.41 6.44 -6.35
C SER A 45 -5.93 6.64 -7.76
N MET A 46 -6.49 7.82 -8.01
CA MET A 46 -7.04 8.16 -9.33
C MET A 46 -5.99 8.71 -10.29
N GLU A 47 -4.91 9.29 -9.75
CA GLU A 47 -3.91 10.01 -10.54
C GLU A 47 -2.67 9.17 -10.80
N GLN A 48 -2.06 8.62 -9.75
CA GLN A 48 -0.75 7.97 -9.84
C GLN A 48 -0.57 6.78 -8.90
N SER A 49 0.29 5.85 -9.30
CA SER A 49 0.79 4.80 -8.41
C SER A 49 1.80 5.40 -7.43
N VAL A 50 1.61 5.13 -6.15
CA VAL A 50 2.46 5.59 -5.06
C VAL A 50 3.10 4.38 -4.42
N ASN A 51 4.42 4.43 -4.22
CA ASN A 51 5.17 3.51 -3.36
C ASN A 51 6.16 4.37 -2.58
N SER A 52 5.80 4.71 -1.35
CA SER A 52 6.58 5.64 -0.54
C SER A 52 6.75 5.14 0.88
N GLU A 53 7.91 5.43 1.46
CA GLU A 53 8.21 5.12 2.84
C GLU A 53 7.60 6.17 3.78
N ILE A 54 6.98 5.68 4.86
CA ILE A 54 6.48 6.52 5.94
C ILE A 54 7.58 6.67 7.00
N GLY A 55 8.24 5.57 7.35
CA GLY A 55 9.32 5.55 8.33
C GLY A 55 9.59 4.15 8.87
N LYS A 56 10.45 4.06 9.91
CA LYS A 56 10.79 2.80 10.58
C LYS A 56 10.36 2.87 12.04
N VAL A 57 9.75 1.80 12.54
CA VAL A 57 9.34 1.71 13.96
C VAL A 57 10.60 1.62 14.83
N ALA A 58 10.80 2.59 15.71
CA ALA A 58 11.94 2.59 16.63
C ALA A 58 11.90 1.35 17.55
N GLY A 59 13.06 0.74 17.82
CA GLY A 59 13.17 -0.50 18.60
C GLY A 59 12.83 -1.75 17.78
N TYR A 60 11.57 -1.89 17.33
CA TYR A 60 11.12 -3.10 16.62
C TYR A 60 11.69 -3.21 15.19
N GLY A 61 11.90 -2.08 14.52
CA GLY A 61 12.57 -2.01 13.23
C GLY A 61 11.71 -2.31 12.01
N ALA A 62 10.40 -2.53 12.17
CA ALA A 62 9.50 -2.69 11.02
C ALA A 62 9.47 -1.44 10.15
N GLN A 63 9.56 -1.61 8.82
CA GLN A 63 9.47 -0.53 7.86
C GLN A 63 8.00 -0.28 7.49
N LEU A 64 7.54 0.95 7.69
CA LEU A 64 6.19 1.40 7.37
C LEU A 64 6.19 2.09 6.01
N LYS A 65 5.27 1.67 5.14
CA LYS A 65 5.12 2.19 3.78
C LYS A 65 3.66 2.48 3.46
N LYS A 66 3.43 3.14 2.34
CA LYS A 66 2.12 3.23 1.72
C LYS A 66 2.23 2.93 0.24
N TRP A 67 1.24 2.21 -0.25
CA TRP A 67 1.12 1.85 -1.65
C TRP A 67 -0.25 2.24 -2.17
N SER A 68 -0.30 2.74 -3.40
CA SER A 68 -1.58 2.94 -4.09
C SER A 68 -1.80 1.91 -5.19
N ILE A 69 -3.07 1.58 -5.39
CA ILE A 69 -3.54 0.87 -6.58
C ILE A 69 -4.19 1.92 -7.49
N ARG A 70 -3.69 2.02 -8.73
CA ARG A 70 -4.24 2.95 -9.71
C ARG A 70 -5.65 2.51 -10.10
N ILE A 71 -6.62 3.41 -9.98
CA ILE A 71 -8.01 3.16 -10.39
C ILE A 71 -8.26 3.84 -11.74
N PRO A 72 -8.60 3.09 -12.80
CA PRO A 72 -8.89 3.64 -14.12
C PRO A 72 -10.05 4.65 -14.08
N GLN A 73 -9.84 5.84 -14.64
CA GLN A 73 -10.89 6.88 -14.73
C GLN A 73 -11.60 6.90 -16.09
N ASN A 74 -10.92 6.48 -17.16
CA ASN A 74 -11.36 6.67 -18.54
C ASN A 74 -11.71 5.33 -19.22
N ALA A 75 -12.62 4.57 -18.64
CA ALA A 75 -13.12 3.34 -19.23
C ALA A 75 -14.38 3.60 -20.05
N SER A 76 -14.44 3.07 -21.28
CA SER A 76 -15.60 3.21 -22.17
C SER A 76 -16.79 2.33 -21.79
N SER A 77 -16.59 1.35 -20.91
CA SER A 77 -17.63 0.47 -20.37
C SER A 77 -17.15 -0.18 -19.07
N TYR A 78 -18.07 -0.78 -18.31
CA TYR A 78 -17.72 -1.58 -17.14
C TYR A 78 -16.76 -2.73 -17.47
N SER A 79 -16.98 -3.43 -18.58
CA SER A 79 -16.08 -4.51 -19.02
C SER A 79 -14.66 -4.01 -19.33
N ALA A 80 -14.55 -2.82 -19.92
CA ALA A 80 -13.25 -2.18 -20.16
C ALA A 80 -12.60 -1.76 -18.84
N PHE A 81 -13.37 -1.23 -17.89
CA PHE A 81 -12.88 -0.90 -16.55
C PHE A 81 -12.31 -2.13 -15.84
N CYS A 82 -13.02 -3.27 -15.84
CA CYS A 82 -12.55 -4.52 -15.25
C CYS A 82 -11.20 -4.96 -15.83
N LYS A 83 -11.06 -4.96 -17.17
CA LYS A 83 -9.78 -5.28 -17.84
C LYS A 83 -8.65 -4.33 -17.46
N MET A 84 -8.95 -3.03 -17.32
CA MET A 84 -7.94 -2.06 -16.89
C MET A 84 -7.56 -2.23 -15.40
N MET A 85 -8.51 -2.68 -14.56
CA MET A 85 -8.26 -3.01 -13.17
C MET A 85 -7.38 -4.24 -13.02
N GLU A 86 -7.54 -5.27 -13.87
CA GLU A 86 -6.65 -6.46 -13.90
C GLU A 86 -5.19 -6.04 -14.07
N ASN A 87 -4.90 -5.16 -15.05
CA ASN A 87 -3.54 -4.62 -15.24
C ASN A 87 -3.03 -3.86 -14.00
N SER A 88 -3.91 -3.14 -13.30
CA SER A 88 -3.53 -2.39 -12.09
C SER A 88 -3.23 -3.33 -10.92
N GLU A 89 -3.97 -4.43 -10.81
CA GLU A 89 -3.75 -5.50 -9.83
C GLU A 89 -2.42 -6.24 -10.10
N GLU A 90 -2.14 -6.61 -11.36
CA GLU A 90 -0.89 -7.28 -11.72
C GLU A 90 0.34 -6.42 -11.40
N ASN A 91 0.30 -5.13 -11.75
CA ASN A 91 1.35 -4.18 -11.41
C ASN A 91 1.54 -4.07 -9.89
N PHE A 92 0.44 -4.02 -9.14
CA PHE A 92 0.50 -3.97 -7.67
C PHE A 92 1.11 -5.25 -7.07
N LYS A 93 0.71 -6.43 -7.56
CA LYS A 93 1.30 -7.72 -7.14
C LYS A 93 2.81 -7.75 -7.37
N ALA A 94 3.27 -7.33 -8.55
CA ALA A 94 4.70 -7.28 -8.87
C ALA A 94 5.49 -6.38 -7.90
N ILE A 95 4.94 -5.23 -7.52
CA ILE A 95 5.53 -4.34 -6.51
C ILE A 95 5.64 -5.03 -5.14
N ILE A 96 4.58 -5.71 -4.69
CA ILE A 96 4.59 -6.39 -3.40
C ILE A 96 5.55 -7.59 -3.40
N ASP A 97 5.61 -8.36 -4.49
CA ASP A 97 6.53 -9.49 -4.62
C ASP A 97 8.00 -9.02 -4.54
N GLU A 98 8.31 -7.89 -5.16
CA GLU A 98 9.63 -7.25 -5.03
C GLU A 98 9.92 -6.84 -3.57
N GLU A 99 8.94 -6.27 -2.87
CA GLU A 99 9.08 -5.90 -1.46
C GLU A 99 9.31 -7.10 -0.55
N VAL A 100 8.71 -8.26 -0.84
CA VAL A 100 8.95 -9.49 -0.08
C VAL A 100 10.34 -10.08 -0.38
N GLY A 101 10.83 -9.91 -1.62
CA GLY A 101 12.11 -10.45 -2.08
C GLY A 101 13.37 -9.62 -1.71
N ARG A 102 13.27 -8.30 -1.57
CA ARG A 102 14.42 -7.42 -1.24
C ARG A 102 14.97 -7.69 0.17
N LYS A 103 16.26 -8.09 0.26
CA LYS A 103 16.99 -8.43 1.50
C LYS A 103 17.14 -7.28 2.47
#